data_AF-A0A257SRA4-F1
#
_entry.id   AF-A0A257SRA4-F1
#
_cell.length_a   1.000
_cell.length_b   1.000
_cell.length_c   1.000
_cell.angle_alpha   90.00
_cell.angle_beta   90.00
_cell.angle_gamma   90.00
#
_symmetry.space_group_name_H-M   'P 1'
#
loop_
_entity.id
_entity.type
_entity.pdbx_description
1 polymer ?
#
loop_
_entity_poly.entity_id
_entity_poly.type
_entity_poly.pdbx_seq_one_letter_code
_entity_poly.pdbx_strand_id
1 'polypeptide(L)'
;MLRAAALTGLGAAVGALSWGPHWWQLGLAVLLPALWSASGSRRGAWVVATAYYLGATRGLPAGAGMFFAGQPAALAWGYGWWLADALLLGGAWGLLWHHRQRALRVALVVAVLALPPVGALGWGSPLLAAGVWFPGLGLVGAVATWVLIGTTAGIAAGARAARPIGALLVLAALVTNLTYQRPADPPGWVGVNTRLGPVANRFFAQYRRQVALQAMARRR
;
A
#
# COMPACT_ATOMS: atom_id res chain seq x y z
N MET A 1 -17.85 -1.18 22.31
CA MET A 1 -16.58 -0.43 22.43
C MET A 1 -15.37 -1.32 22.09
N LEU A 2 -15.19 -2.47 22.73
CA LEU A 2 -14.10 -3.44 22.45
C LEU A 2 -13.92 -3.79 20.96
N ARG A 3 -15.00 -4.15 20.25
CA ARG A 3 -14.93 -4.46 18.81
C ARG A 3 -14.40 -3.32 17.95
N ALA A 4 -14.80 -2.08 18.24
CA ALA A 4 -14.36 -0.92 17.49
C ALA A 4 -12.87 -0.66 17.73
N ALA A 5 -12.42 -0.70 18.99
CA ALA A 5 -11.01 -0.57 19.33
C ALA A 5 -10.14 -1.67 18.69
N ALA A 6 -10.62 -2.92 18.70
CA ALA A 6 -9.93 -4.04 18.07
C ALA A 6 -9.79 -3.84 16.55
N LEU A 7 -10.86 -3.43 15.85
CA LEU A 7 -10.80 -3.17 14.41
C LEU A 7 -9.86 -2.01 14.07
N THR A 8 -9.84 -0.95 14.88
CA THR A 8 -8.92 0.17 14.70
C THR A 8 -7.47 -0.27 14.90
N GLY A 9 -7.18 -1.03 15.96
CA GLY A 9 -5.85 -1.58 16.22
C GLY A 9 -5.38 -2.52 15.11
N LEU A 10 -6.27 -3.40 14.63
CA LEU A 10 -6.02 -4.25 13.47
C LEU A 10 -5.78 -3.42 12.20
N GLY A 11 -6.52 -2.34 11.99
CA GLY A 11 -6.31 -1.41 10.89
C GLY A 11 -4.88 -0.86 10.90
N ALA A 12 -4.45 -0.29 12.04
CA ALA A 12 -3.09 0.20 12.22
C ALA A 12 -2.03 -0.89 12.02
N ALA A 13 -2.25 -2.08 12.57
CA ALA A 13 -1.31 -3.21 12.42
C ALA A 13 -1.20 -3.67 10.97
N VAL A 14 -2.31 -3.85 10.25
CA VAL A 14 -2.32 -4.22 8.83
C VAL A 14 -1.64 -3.14 7.99
N GLY A 15 -1.91 -1.86 8.27
CA GLY A 15 -1.21 -0.75 7.63
C GLY A 15 0.30 -0.80 7.88
N ALA A 16 0.70 -0.98 9.14
CA ALA A 16 2.11 -1.03 9.49
C ALA A 16 2.85 -2.23 8.85
N LEU A 17 2.25 -3.41 8.97
CA LEU A 17 2.83 -4.65 8.49
C LEU A 17 2.89 -4.69 6.96
N SER A 18 1.84 -4.23 6.26
CA SER A 18 1.83 -4.26 4.79
C SER A 18 2.93 -3.43 4.14
N TRP A 19 3.35 -2.37 4.81
CA TRP A 19 4.46 -1.49 4.40
C TRP A 19 5.70 -1.75 5.26
N GLY A 20 6.12 -3.01 5.30
CA GLY A 20 7.31 -3.47 6.00
C GLY A 20 8.52 -3.70 5.08
N PRO A 21 9.62 -4.25 5.61
CA PRO A 21 10.87 -4.43 4.87
C PRO A 21 10.83 -5.53 3.80
N HIS A 22 9.84 -6.42 3.82
CA HIS A 22 9.74 -7.55 2.90
C HIS A 22 8.61 -7.36 1.89
N TRP A 23 8.88 -7.61 0.62
CA TRP A 23 7.94 -7.38 -0.49
C TRP A 23 6.60 -8.13 -0.33
N TRP A 24 6.61 -9.34 0.23
CA TRP A 24 5.40 -10.16 0.41
C TRP A 24 4.41 -9.54 1.40
N GLN A 25 4.88 -8.67 2.28
CA GLN A 25 4.03 -8.05 3.30
C GLN A 25 2.97 -7.14 2.68
N LEU A 26 3.24 -6.55 1.50
CA LEU A 26 2.24 -5.78 0.74
C LEU A 26 0.97 -6.59 0.48
N GLY A 27 1.09 -7.92 0.38
CA GLY A 27 -0.05 -8.84 0.27
C GLY A 27 -1.11 -8.67 1.36
N LEU A 28 -0.72 -8.24 2.57
CA LEU A 28 -1.62 -8.01 3.71
C LEU A 28 -2.57 -6.82 3.51
N ALA A 29 -2.29 -5.90 2.59
CA ALA A 29 -3.10 -4.71 2.38
C ALA A 29 -4.55 -5.04 1.95
N VAL A 30 -4.79 -6.22 1.35
CA VAL A 30 -6.12 -6.72 0.96
C VAL A 30 -7.04 -7.01 2.15
N LEU A 31 -6.53 -6.97 3.38
CA LEU A 31 -7.30 -7.13 4.62
C LEU A 31 -8.01 -5.84 5.06
N LEU A 32 -7.55 -4.66 4.62
CA LEU A 32 -8.22 -3.39 4.93
C LEU A 32 -9.72 -3.40 4.58
N PRO A 33 -10.15 -3.81 3.36
CA PRO A 33 -11.56 -3.89 3.01
C PRO A 33 -12.40 -4.80 3.92
N ALA A 34 -11.82 -5.88 4.45
CA ALA A 34 -12.50 -6.77 5.38
C ALA A 34 -12.72 -6.08 6.74
N LEU A 35 -11.70 -5.40 7.28
CA LEU A 35 -11.80 -4.63 8.51
C LEU A 35 -12.80 -3.46 8.38
N TRP A 36 -12.73 -2.76 7.25
CA TRP A 36 -13.65 -1.69 6.88
C TRP A 36 -15.10 -2.19 6.78
N SER A 37 -15.32 -3.35 6.15
CA SER A 37 -16.64 -3.98 6.07
C SER A 37 -17.18 -4.35 7.45
N ALA A 38 -16.31 -4.78 8.38
CA ALA A 38 -16.69 -5.19 9.73
C ALA A 38 -17.00 -4.04 10.71
N SER A 39 -16.71 -2.78 10.35
CA SER A 39 -16.80 -1.59 11.22
C SER A 39 -18.21 -1.17 11.65
N GLY A 40 -19.26 -1.68 10.99
CA GLY A 40 -20.66 -1.51 11.37
C GLY A 40 -21.25 -0.09 11.23
N SER A 41 -20.44 0.94 10.95
CA SER A 41 -20.90 2.33 10.78
C SER A 41 -19.93 3.14 9.92
N ARG A 42 -20.39 4.24 9.31
CA ARG A 42 -19.55 5.16 8.53
C ARG A 42 -18.37 5.71 9.34
N ARG A 43 -18.63 6.14 10.58
CA ARG A 43 -17.59 6.65 11.50
C ARG A 43 -16.57 5.58 11.86
N GLY A 44 -17.02 4.35 12.16
CA GLY A 44 -16.13 3.23 12.42
C GLY A 44 -15.25 2.91 11.22
N ALA A 45 -15.82 2.92 10.02
CA ALA A 45 -15.11 2.63 8.78
C ALA A 45 -14.03 3.67 8.48
N TRP A 46 -14.37 4.96 8.70
CA TRP A 46 -13.42 6.07 8.64
C TRP A 46 -12.26 5.87 9.61
N VAL A 47 -12.53 5.63 10.89
CA VAL A 47 -11.49 5.46 11.93
C VAL A 47 -10.57 4.27 11.61
N VAL A 48 -11.13 3.13 11.19
CA VAL A 48 -10.36 1.94 10.80
C VAL A 48 -9.45 2.22 9.61
N ALA A 49 -9.98 2.89 8.58
CA ALA A 49 -9.19 3.24 7.40
C ALA A 49 -8.11 4.29 7.71
N THR A 50 -8.43 5.33 8.47
CA THR A 50 -7.44 6.33 8.92
C THR A 50 -6.33 5.66 9.73
N ALA A 51 -6.66 4.74 10.64
CA ALA A 51 -5.66 3.99 11.39
C ALA A 51 -4.76 3.14 10.49
N TYR A 52 -5.33 2.50 9.46
CA TYR A 52 -4.56 1.80 8.44
C TYR A 52 -3.59 2.75 7.72
N TYR A 53 -4.04 3.91 7.25
CA TYR A 53 -3.16 4.84 6.53
C TYR A 53 -2.08 5.41 7.45
N LEU A 54 -2.38 5.74 8.70
CA LEU A 54 -1.37 6.15 9.68
C LEU A 54 -0.26 5.10 9.82
N GLY A 55 -0.63 3.81 9.89
CA GLY A 55 0.32 2.70 9.93
C GLY A 55 1.12 2.54 8.63
N ALA A 56 0.43 2.61 7.49
CA ALA A 56 1.01 2.44 6.15
C ALA A 56 2.02 3.53 5.81
N THR A 57 1.71 4.79 6.14
CA THR A 57 2.53 5.97 5.80
C THR A 57 3.36 6.47 6.98
N ARG A 58 3.57 5.66 8.03
CA ARG A 58 4.36 6.02 9.23
C ARG A 58 5.78 6.52 8.97
N GLY A 59 6.36 6.21 7.81
CA GLY A 59 7.68 6.69 7.39
C GLY A 59 7.68 8.13 6.84
N LEU A 60 6.51 8.70 6.55
CA LEU A 60 6.36 10.00 5.88
C LEU A 60 6.95 11.17 6.69
N PRO A 61 6.79 11.26 8.02
CA PRO A 61 7.45 12.31 8.80
C PRO A 61 8.98 12.26 8.72
N ALA A 62 9.57 11.07 8.79
CA ALA A 62 11.02 10.89 8.68
C ALA A 62 11.51 11.22 7.26
N GLY A 63 10.78 10.78 6.23
CA GLY A 63 11.06 11.11 4.83
C GLY A 63 11.02 12.61 4.57
N ALA A 64 9.99 13.30 5.07
CA ALA A 64 9.87 14.75 4.98
C ALA A 64 10.99 15.48 5.73
N GLY A 65 11.36 15.00 6.92
CA GLY A 65 12.48 15.57 7.68
C GLY A 65 13.82 15.48 6.96
N MET A 66 14.06 14.39 6.20
CA MET A 66 15.24 14.25 5.35
C MET A 66 15.16 15.12 4.08
N PHE A 67 13.98 15.20 3.46
CA PHE A 67 13.77 15.93 2.21
C PHE A 67 13.84 17.46 2.41
N PHE A 68 13.19 17.96 3.46
CA PHE A 68 13.17 19.39 3.82
C PHE A 68 14.28 19.74 4.83
N ALA A 69 15.36 18.96 4.88
CA ALA A 69 16.46 19.19 5.80
C ALA A 69 17.00 20.62 5.66
N GLY A 70 17.10 21.35 6.78
CA GLY A 70 17.54 22.75 6.81
C GLY A 70 16.41 23.78 6.78
N GLN A 71 15.16 23.37 6.55
CA GLN A 71 14.00 24.26 6.71
C GLN A 71 13.52 24.26 8.18
N PRO A 72 13.16 25.43 8.74
CA PRO A 72 12.45 25.48 10.01
C PRO A 72 11.17 24.65 9.94
N ALA A 73 10.87 23.90 11.01
CA ALA A 73 9.65 23.09 11.11
C ALA A 73 9.50 21.92 10.12
N ALA A 74 10.57 21.47 9.43
CA ALA A 74 10.52 20.33 8.49
C ALA A 74 9.83 19.07 9.05
N LEU A 75 10.12 18.71 10.30
CA LEU A 75 9.45 17.58 10.97
C LEU A 75 7.97 17.86 11.25
N ALA A 76 7.62 19.07 11.68
CA ALA A 76 6.23 19.44 11.96
C ALA A 76 5.38 19.38 10.69
N TRP A 77 5.93 19.84 9.56
CA TRP A 77 5.29 19.66 8.26
C TRP A 77 5.13 18.18 7.94
N GLY A 78 6.17 17.37 8.10
CA GLY A 78 6.09 15.92 7.91
C GLY A 78 4.94 15.26 8.67
N TYR A 79 4.77 15.60 9.95
CA TYR A 79 3.63 15.14 10.75
C TYR A 79 2.28 15.69 10.26
N GLY A 80 2.24 16.96 9.84
CA GLY A 80 1.03 17.58 9.27
C GLY A 80 0.57 16.88 8.00
N TRP A 81 1.49 16.62 7.06
CA TRP A 81 1.21 15.87 5.84
C TRP A 81 0.79 14.43 6.13
N TRP A 82 1.46 13.76 7.08
CA TRP A 82 1.11 12.39 7.48
C TRP A 82 -0.30 12.29 8.03
N LEU A 83 -0.70 13.23 8.89
CA LEU A 83 -2.04 13.26 9.44
C LEU A 83 -3.08 13.65 8.37
N ALA A 84 -2.79 14.66 7.55
CA ALA A 84 -3.69 15.12 6.49
C ALA A 84 -3.95 14.01 5.46
N ASP A 85 -2.90 13.31 5.02
CA ASP A 85 -2.98 12.17 4.10
C ASP A 85 -3.89 11.07 4.67
N ALA A 86 -3.61 10.63 5.91
CA ALA A 86 -4.39 9.57 6.54
C ALA A 86 -5.87 9.94 6.73
N LEU A 87 -6.16 11.20 7.10
CA LEU A 87 -7.52 11.70 7.25
C LEU A 87 -8.26 11.81 5.91
N LEU A 88 -7.57 12.28 4.86
CA LEU A 88 -8.13 12.43 3.51
C LEU A 88 -8.47 11.07 2.91
N LEU A 89 -7.50 10.15 2.90
CA LEU A 89 -7.68 8.82 2.34
C LEU A 89 -8.68 8.01 3.17
N GLY A 90 -8.54 8.02 4.50
CA GLY A 90 -9.52 7.42 5.41
C GLY A 90 -10.92 8.00 5.22
N GLY A 91 -11.01 9.31 4.96
CA GLY A 91 -12.24 10.04 4.64
C GLY A 91 -13.00 9.43 3.47
N ALA A 92 -12.31 9.11 2.37
CA ALA A 92 -12.93 8.44 1.21
C ALA A 92 -13.57 7.10 1.58
N TRP A 93 -12.88 6.28 2.38
CA TRP A 93 -13.43 5.03 2.91
C TRP A 93 -14.65 5.27 3.81
N GLY A 94 -14.63 6.29 4.66
CA GLY A 94 -15.77 6.66 5.51
C GLY A 94 -17.00 7.11 4.72
N LEU A 95 -16.79 8.00 3.73
CA LEU A 95 -17.84 8.58 2.89
C LEU A 95 -18.55 7.52 2.04
N LEU A 96 -17.78 6.59 1.49
CA LEU A 96 -18.30 5.53 0.62
C LEU A 96 -18.80 4.31 1.40
N TRP A 97 -18.81 4.34 2.74
CA TRP A 97 -19.35 3.24 3.51
C TRP A 97 -20.87 3.09 3.37
N HIS A 98 -21.29 1.85 3.08
CA HIS A 98 -22.68 1.48 2.91
C HIS A 98 -22.96 0.10 3.50
N HIS A 99 -24.06 -0.02 4.26
CA HIS A 99 -24.40 -1.23 4.99
C HIS A 99 -24.64 -2.47 4.11
N ARG A 100 -25.25 -2.31 2.91
CA ARG A 100 -25.64 -3.43 2.01
C ARG A 100 -24.69 -3.69 0.83
N GLN A 101 -23.98 -2.67 0.34
CA GLN A 101 -23.30 -2.72 -0.96
C GLN A 101 -21.77 -2.74 -0.79
N ARG A 102 -21.26 -3.46 0.22
CA ARG A 102 -19.87 -3.31 0.67
C ARG A 102 -18.85 -3.64 -0.42
N ALA A 103 -19.02 -4.75 -1.16
CA ALA A 103 -18.12 -5.12 -2.25
C ALA A 103 -18.06 -4.03 -3.35
N LEU A 104 -19.23 -3.55 -3.81
CA LEU A 104 -19.31 -2.48 -4.82
C LEU A 104 -18.70 -1.18 -4.32
N ARG A 105 -18.96 -0.80 -3.06
CA ARG A 105 -18.40 0.42 -2.47
C ARG A 105 -16.89 0.34 -2.31
N VAL A 106 -16.35 -0.81 -1.95
CA VAL A 106 -14.90 -1.03 -1.90
C VAL A 106 -14.28 -0.89 -3.28
N ALA A 107 -14.90 -1.49 -4.30
CA ALA A 107 -14.44 -1.34 -5.68
C ALA A 107 -14.40 0.16 -6.08
N LEU A 108 -15.46 0.90 -5.75
CA LEU A 108 -15.56 2.33 -5.98
C LEU A 108 -14.52 3.15 -5.22
N VAL A 109 -14.29 2.87 -3.92
CA VAL A 109 -13.26 3.57 -3.14
C VAL A 109 -11.89 3.37 -3.77
N VAL A 110 -11.53 2.12 -4.11
CA VAL A 110 -10.24 1.83 -4.73
C VAL A 110 -10.10 2.54 -6.08
N ALA A 111 -11.15 2.60 -6.88
CA ALA A 111 -11.14 3.34 -8.15
C ALA A 111 -10.96 4.85 -7.93
N VAL A 112 -11.71 5.45 -7.00
CA VAL A 112 -11.58 6.88 -6.64
C VAL A 112 -10.17 7.20 -6.15
N LEU A 113 -9.60 6.33 -5.30
CA LEU A 113 -8.25 6.48 -4.77
C LEU A 113 -7.15 6.13 -5.78
N ALA A 114 -7.49 5.61 -6.97
CA ALA A 114 -6.54 5.38 -8.06
C ALA A 114 -6.53 6.54 -9.07
N LEU A 115 -7.57 7.37 -9.12
CA LEU A 115 -7.70 8.47 -10.07
C LEU A 115 -7.10 9.78 -9.54
N PRO A 116 -6.40 10.57 -10.39
CA PRO A 116 -5.97 11.91 -10.02
C PRO A 116 -7.17 12.81 -9.63
N PRO A 117 -7.00 13.77 -8.68
CA PRO A 117 -5.74 14.12 -7.99
C PRO A 117 -5.44 13.22 -6.78
N VAL A 118 -6.44 12.52 -6.22
CA VAL A 118 -6.28 11.75 -4.97
C VAL A 118 -5.34 10.56 -5.17
N GLY A 119 -5.32 9.96 -6.36
CA GLY A 119 -4.40 8.88 -6.71
C GLY A 119 -2.92 9.26 -6.66
N ALA A 120 -2.57 10.54 -6.78
CA ALA A 120 -1.20 11.01 -6.53
C ALA A 120 -0.78 10.82 -5.06
N LEU A 121 -1.77 10.80 -4.16
CA LEU A 121 -1.64 10.51 -2.74
C LEU A 121 -2.03 9.06 -2.41
N GLY A 122 -2.25 8.18 -3.41
CA GLY A 122 -2.74 6.80 -3.22
C GLY A 122 -1.77 5.83 -2.54
N TRP A 123 -0.78 6.33 -1.80
CA TRP A 123 0.11 5.55 -0.94
C TRP A 123 -0.74 4.72 0.02
N GLY A 124 -0.39 3.45 0.24
CA GLY A 124 -1.24 2.56 1.04
C GLY A 124 -2.40 1.92 0.28
N SER A 125 -2.58 2.12 -1.03
CA SER A 125 -3.66 1.45 -1.76
C SER A 125 -3.49 -0.08 -1.74
N PRO A 126 -4.53 -0.85 -1.34
CA PRO A 126 -4.51 -2.32 -1.41
C PRO A 126 -4.28 -2.86 -2.82
N LEU A 127 -4.55 -2.07 -3.86
CA LEU A 127 -4.33 -2.45 -5.27
C LEU A 127 -2.84 -2.69 -5.57
N LEU A 128 -1.93 -2.07 -4.80
CA LEU A 128 -0.49 -2.25 -4.94
C LEU A 128 -0.02 -3.66 -4.53
N ALA A 129 -0.89 -4.45 -3.89
CA ALA A 129 -0.64 -5.85 -3.59
C ALA A 129 -0.71 -6.77 -4.83
N ALA A 130 -1.05 -6.24 -6.01
CA ALA A 130 -1.24 -7.05 -7.21
C ALA A 130 -0.02 -7.85 -7.64
N GLY A 131 1.17 -7.28 -7.53
CA GLY A 131 2.41 -8.01 -7.82
C GLY A 131 2.72 -9.14 -6.84
N VAL A 132 2.13 -9.13 -5.64
CA VAL A 132 2.27 -10.22 -4.65
C VAL A 132 1.26 -11.31 -4.91
N TRP A 133 0.00 -10.95 -5.15
CA TRP A 133 -1.08 -11.93 -5.35
C TRP A 133 -1.05 -12.56 -6.74
N PHE A 134 -0.75 -11.80 -7.78
CA PHE A 134 -0.81 -12.25 -9.18
C PHE A 134 0.44 -11.78 -9.97
N PRO A 135 1.64 -12.27 -9.61
CA PRO A 135 2.89 -11.85 -10.24
C PRO A 135 2.91 -12.18 -11.74
N GLY A 136 3.48 -11.28 -12.55
CA GLY A 136 3.66 -11.49 -13.99
C GLY A 136 2.41 -11.30 -14.86
N LEU A 137 1.22 -11.08 -14.29
CA LEU A 137 -0.03 -10.94 -15.05
C LEU A 137 -0.35 -9.50 -15.51
N GLY A 138 0.49 -8.52 -15.17
CA GLY A 138 0.29 -7.11 -15.53
C GLY A 138 -1.08 -6.58 -15.10
N LEU A 139 -1.82 -5.97 -16.03
CA LEU A 139 -3.15 -5.39 -15.78
C LEU A 139 -4.20 -6.43 -15.36
N VAL A 140 -4.10 -7.66 -15.86
CA VAL A 140 -5.01 -8.74 -15.46
C VAL A 140 -4.84 -9.06 -13.98
N GLY A 141 -3.59 -9.07 -13.49
CA GLY A 141 -3.29 -9.21 -12.07
C GLY A 141 -3.88 -8.08 -11.22
N ALA A 142 -3.79 -6.83 -11.70
CA ALA A 142 -4.39 -5.69 -11.02
C ALA A 142 -5.92 -5.80 -10.92
N VAL A 143 -6.59 -6.21 -12.00
CA VAL A 143 -8.05 -6.45 -11.99
C VAL A 143 -8.40 -7.60 -11.05
N ALA A 144 -7.66 -8.71 -11.08
CA ALA A 144 -7.87 -9.85 -10.18
C ALA A 144 -7.70 -9.43 -8.71
N THR A 145 -6.72 -8.59 -8.38
CA THR A 145 -6.56 -8.00 -7.04
C THR A 145 -7.71 -7.08 -6.67
N TRP A 146 -8.21 -6.26 -7.59
CA TRP A 146 -9.37 -5.41 -7.36
C TRP A 146 -10.62 -6.23 -7.02
N VAL A 147 -10.85 -7.34 -7.72
CA VAL A 147 -11.90 -8.30 -7.39
C VAL A 147 -11.63 -8.97 -6.03
N LEU A 148 -10.40 -9.39 -5.75
CA LEU A 148 -10.01 -9.98 -4.46
C LEU A 148 -10.35 -9.04 -3.30
N ILE A 149 -9.97 -7.78 -3.38
CA ILE A 149 -10.31 -6.71 -2.42
C ILE A 149 -11.83 -6.60 -2.23
N GLY A 150 -12.61 -6.62 -3.30
CA GLY A 150 -14.07 -6.64 -3.22
C GLY A 150 -14.62 -7.89 -2.52
N THR A 151 -14.02 -9.06 -2.78
CA THR A 151 -14.43 -10.33 -2.16
C THR A 151 -14.10 -10.39 -0.67
N THR A 152 -12.95 -9.86 -0.21
CA THR A 152 -12.62 -9.82 1.23
C THR A 152 -13.65 -8.99 2.01
N ALA A 153 -14.07 -7.86 1.44
CA ALA A 153 -15.15 -7.05 1.99
C ALA A 153 -16.51 -7.78 1.99
N GLY A 154 -16.82 -8.50 0.91
CA GLY A 154 -18.03 -9.31 0.77
C GLY A 154 -18.11 -10.47 1.77
N ILE A 155 -17.01 -11.20 1.97
CA ILE A 155 -16.91 -12.28 2.97
C ILE A 155 -17.13 -11.72 4.38
N ALA A 156 -16.47 -10.62 4.73
CA ALA A 156 -16.67 -9.93 6.01
C ALA A 156 -18.11 -9.39 6.18
N ALA A 157 -18.84 -9.18 5.08
CA ALA A 157 -20.25 -8.81 5.07
C ALA A 157 -21.23 -9.98 5.15
N GLY A 158 -20.74 -11.23 5.12
CA GLY A 158 -21.57 -12.42 5.08
C GLY A 158 -22.11 -12.79 3.70
N ALA A 159 -21.59 -12.20 2.62
CA ALA A 159 -22.01 -12.53 1.26
C ALA A 159 -21.53 -13.95 0.87
N ARG A 160 -22.46 -14.91 0.81
CA ARG A 160 -22.15 -16.32 0.53
C ARG A 160 -21.44 -16.51 -0.81
N ALA A 161 -21.86 -15.77 -1.84
CA ALA A 161 -21.27 -15.82 -3.18
C ALA A 161 -19.80 -15.34 -3.22
N ALA A 162 -19.35 -14.53 -2.25
CA ALA A 162 -17.97 -14.04 -2.23
C ALA A 162 -16.95 -15.13 -1.82
N ARG A 163 -17.39 -16.18 -1.11
CA ARG A 163 -16.52 -17.28 -0.65
C ARG A 163 -15.94 -18.11 -1.81
N PRO A 164 -16.75 -18.69 -2.72
CA PRO A 164 -16.20 -19.47 -3.83
C PRO A 164 -15.33 -18.62 -4.76
N ILE A 165 -15.68 -17.35 -4.99
CA ILE A 165 -14.87 -16.42 -5.79
C ILE A 165 -13.52 -16.15 -5.10
N GLY A 166 -13.53 -15.87 -3.80
CA GLY A 166 -12.31 -15.67 -3.02
C GLY A 166 -11.42 -16.91 -3.02
N ALA A 167 -11.99 -18.11 -2.86
CA ALA A 167 -11.24 -19.37 -2.93
C ALA A 167 -10.58 -19.56 -4.31
N LEU A 168 -11.33 -19.31 -5.39
CA LEU A 168 -10.80 -19.38 -6.76
C LEU A 168 -9.65 -18.39 -6.98
N LEU A 169 -9.78 -17.16 -6.49
CA LEU A 169 -8.73 -16.15 -6.60
C LEU A 169 -7.48 -16.50 -5.80
N VAL A 170 -7.64 -17.07 -4.60
CA VAL A 170 -6.51 -17.56 -3.79
C VAL A 170 -5.83 -18.74 -4.48
N LEU A 171 -6.58 -19.67 -5.08
CA LEU A 171 -6.01 -20.76 -5.87
C LEU A 171 -5.26 -20.24 -7.10
N ALA A 172 -5.85 -19.29 -7.84
CA ALA A 172 -5.19 -18.65 -8.97
C ALA A 172 -3.91 -17.91 -8.53
N ALA A 173 -3.95 -17.20 -7.40
CA ALA A 173 -2.79 -16.53 -6.84
C ALA A 173 -1.67 -17.52 -6.50
N LEU A 174 -2.02 -18.65 -5.88
CA LEU A 174 -1.07 -19.73 -5.59
C LEU A 174 -0.45 -20.27 -6.88
N VAL A 175 -1.26 -20.62 -7.88
CA VAL A 175 -0.76 -21.11 -9.18
C VAL A 175 0.17 -20.09 -9.82
N THR A 176 -0.24 -18.83 -9.90
CA THR A 176 0.57 -17.78 -10.54
C THR A 176 1.89 -17.55 -9.82
N ASN A 177 1.93 -17.62 -8.49
CA ASN A 177 3.16 -17.55 -7.71
C ASN A 177 4.06 -18.78 -7.94
N LEU A 178 3.48 -19.99 -8.00
CA LEU A 178 4.22 -21.23 -8.25
C LEU A 178 4.81 -21.30 -9.67
N THR A 179 4.12 -20.72 -10.65
CA THR A 179 4.54 -20.71 -12.06
C THR A 179 5.30 -19.44 -12.45
N TYR A 180 5.45 -18.47 -11.53
CA TYR A 180 6.07 -17.20 -11.86
C TYR A 180 7.56 -17.39 -12.19
N GLN A 181 7.94 -16.89 -13.36
CA GLN A 181 9.33 -16.80 -13.77
C GLN A 181 9.69 -15.32 -13.90
N ARG A 182 10.75 -14.91 -13.20
CA ARG A 182 11.27 -13.54 -13.33
C ARG A 182 11.68 -13.30 -14.79
N PRO A 183 11.22 -12.22 -15.43
CA PRO A 183 11.69 -11.86 -16.77
C PRO A 183 13.21 -11.73 -16.82
N ALA A 184 13.81 -12.17 -17.93
CA ALA A 184 15.23 -11.94 -18.17
C ALA A 184 15.54 -10.44 -18.21
N ASP A 185 16.72 -10.07 -17.70
CA ASP A 185 17.17 -8.67 -17.76
C ASP A 185 17.33 -8.26 -19.24
N PRO A 186 16.93 -7.04 -19.64
CA PRO A 186 17.08 -6.61 -21.03
C PRO A 186 18.54 -6.70 -21.51
N PRO A 187 18.80 -6.99 -22.80
CA PRO A 187 20.17 -7.09 -23.30
C PRO A 187 20.99 -5.84 -22.99
N GLY A 188 22.18 -6.02 -22.40
CA GLY A 188 23.07 -4.93 -21.98
C GLY A 188 22.71 -4.27 -20.64
N TRP A 189 21.61 -4.66 -19.98
CA TRP A 189 21.27 -4.17 -18.64
C TRP A 189 21.87 -5.08 -17.57
N VAL A 190 22.47 -4.47 -16.55
CA VAL A 190 23.03 -5.16 -15.39
C VAL A 190 22.56 -4.47 -14.12
N GLY A 191 21.93 -5.23 -13.22
CA GLY A 191 21.60 -4.75 -11.88
C GLY A 191 22.87 -4.55 -11.04
N VAL A 192 23.08 -3.34 -10.51
CA VAL A 192 24.19 -3.02 -9.62
C VAL A 192 23.66 -2.72 -8.22
N ASN A 193 23.99 -3.57 -7.24
CA ASN A 193 23.65 -3.33 -5.84
C ASN A 193 24.57 -2.27 -5.24
N THR A 194 24.08 -1.03 -5.17
CA THR A 194 24.85 0.09 -4.60
C THR A 194 24.80 0.07 -3.07
N ARG A 195 25.95 -0.17 -2.42
CA ARG A 195 26.13 -0.02 -0.97
C ARG A 195 26.80 1.31 -0.64
N LEU A 196 26.18 2.41 -1.08
CA LEU A 196 26.76 3.75 -1.02
C LEU A 196 26.40 4.54 0.25
N GLY A 197 25.71 3.92 1.21
CA GLY A 197 25.26 4.57 2.44
C GLY A 197 24.18 5.65 2.22
N PRO A 198 23.82 6.38 3.30
CA PRO A 198 22.86 7.48 3.22
C PRO A 198 23.35 8.60 2.30
N VAL A 199 22.41 9.35 1.72
CA VAL A 199 22.73 10.52 0.90
C VAL A 199 23.48 11.54 1.75
N ALA A 200 24.64 11.97 1.29
CA ALA A 200 25.46 12.90 2.06
C ALA A 200 25.05 14.35 1.75
N ASN A 201 24.77 15.13 2.79
CA ASN A 201 24.36 16.54 2.65
C ASN A 201 25.51 17.49 2.29
N ARG A 202 26.75 16.97 2.18
CA ARG A 202 27.95 17.75 1.86
C ARG A 202 28.37 17.46 0.43
N PHE A 203 28.60 18.52 -0.35
CA PHE A 203 28.94 18.43 -1.77
C PHE A 203 30.07 17.42 -2.07
N PHE A 204 31.19 17.50 -1.37
CA PHE A 204 32.32 16.59 -1.62
C PHE A 204 32.03 15.13 -1.29
N ALA A 205 31.18 14.86 -0.30
CA ALA A 205 30.78 13.49 0.03
C ALA A 205 29.83 12.92 -1.03
N GLN A 206 28.90 13.74 -1.53
CA GLN A 206 28.02 13.37 -2.64
C GLN A 206 28.81 13.21 -3.95
N TYR A 207 29.81 14.05 -4.19
CA TYR A 207 30.72 13.93 -5.34
C TYR A 207 31.47 12.58 -5.31
N ARG A 208 32.09 12.21 -4.18
CA ARG A 208 32.75 10.89 -4.04
C ARG A 208 31.80 9.73 -4.30
N ARG A 209 30.55 9.85 -3.84
CA ARG A 209 29.49 8.87 -4.08
C ARG A 209 29.16 8.73 -5.56
N GLN A 210 29.04 9.85 -6.27
CA GLN A 210 28.78 9.86 -7.71
C GLN A 210 29.95 9.27 -8.50
N VAL A 211 31.19 9.61 -8.13
CA VAL A 211 32.39 9.03 -8.74
C VAL A 211 32.46 7.52 -8.50
N ALA A 212 32.16 7.05 -7.29
CA ALA A 212 32.11 5.62 -6.98
C ALA A 212 31.03 4.89 -7.80
N LEU A 213 29.85 5.50 -7.97
CA LEU A 213 28.78 4.97 -8.81
C LEU A 213 29.20 4.88 -10.28
N GLN A 214 29.81 5.94 -10.83
CA GLN A 214 30.33 5.96 -12.19
C GLN A 214 31.43 4.90 -12.38
N ALA A 215 32.31 4.71 -11.40
CA ALA A 215 33.34 3.68 -11.44
C ALA A 215 32.74 2.26 -11.43
N MET A 216 31.67 2.03 -10.66
CA MET A 216 30.94 0.74 -10.68
C MET A 216 30.31 0.48 -12.05
N ALA A 217 29.78 1.51 -12.71
CA ALA A 217 29.19 1.38 -14.04
C ALA A 217 30.24 1.14 -15.14
N ARG A 218 31.42 1.77 -15.05
CA ARG A 218 32.50 1.68 -16.07
C ARG A 218 33.35 0.40 -16.00
N ARG A 219 33.30 -0.36 -14.91
CA ARG A 219 34.08 -1.61 -14.75
C ARG A 219 33.50 -2.79 -15.56
N ARG A 220 32.63 -2.53 -16.52
CA ARG A 220 31.95 -3.55 -17.34
C ARG A 220 31.87 -3.10 -18.79
#